data_AF-A0A936FM10-F1
#
_entry.id   AF-A0A936FM10-F1
#
_cell.length_a   1.000
_cell.length_b   1.000
_cell.length_c   1.000
_cell.angle_alpha   90.00
_cell.angle_beta   90.00
_cell.angle_gamma   90.00
#
_symmetry.space_group_name_H-M   'P 1'
#
loop_
_entity.id
_entity.type
_entity.pdbx_description
1 polymer ?
#
loop_
_entity_poly.entity_id
_entity_poly.type
_entity_poly.pdbx_seq_one_letter_code
_entity_poly.pdbx_strand_id
1 'polypeptide(L)'
;MATGRVMRFGQAILGSSNTLIYTCPSSRTAILRDLAVCNNDSGARTYSLHFVKTGESVADANAVVKTRSIASKVTDAYRFNLPMVTGDKVYAVADVGALLSLQASGTEYEGTLAPFVPTRLVQAVCTGSSVTVYTVPASTRAIIKDLLICNLGGATPTFTIDLVPSGGSVSSTTKWYNAYALTANQHLHLRVSAVLEAGDTIRILASTTSAVAINIHGAEWAVA
;
A
#
# COMPACT_ATOMS: atom_id res chain seq x y z
N MET A 1 -2.27 -23.35 15.49
CA MET A 1 -1.73 -22.52 14.39
C MET A 1 -2.88 -22.13 13.49
N ALA A 2 -2.99 -20.87 13.09
CA ALA A 2 -3.97 -20.48 12.08
C ALA A 2 -3.66 -21.23 10.78
N THR A 3 -4.61 -21.97 10.24
CA THR A 3 -4.45 -22.66 8.96
C THR A 3 -4.52 -21.62 7.85
N GLY A 4 -3.40 -21.41 7.15
CA GLY A 4 -3.32 -20.54 5.99
C GLY A 4 -3.74 -21.28 4.73
N ARG A 5 -4.68 -20.73 3.97
CA ARG A 5 -5.06 -21.24 2.65
C ARG A 5 -4.55 -20.30 1.58
N VAL A 6 -3.62 -20.78 0.75
CA VAL A 6 -3.21 -20.07 -0.47
C VAL A 6 -4.34 -20.17 -1.48
N MET A 7 -4.76 -19.02 -2.01
CA MET A 7 -5.85 -18.95 -2.97
C MET A 7 -5.75 -17.72 -3.87
N ARG A 8 -6.50 -17.77 -4.97
CA ARG A 8 -6.78 -16.59 -5.77
C ARG A 8 -7.78 -15.72 -5.00
N PHE A 9 -7.45 -14.45 -4.80
CA PHE A 9 -8.30 -13.48 -4.14
C PHE A 9 -9.37 -12.96 -5.09
N GLY A 10 -9.03 -12.77 -6.37
CA GLY A 10 -10.00 -12.39 -7.38
C GLY A 10 -9.44 -12.42 -8.79
N GLN A 11 -10.34 -12.48 -9.77
CA GLN A 11 -10.08 -12.21 -11.17
C GLN A 11 -11.21 -11.33 -11.70
N ALA A 12 -10.88 -10.25 -12.40
CA ALA A 12 -11.88 -9.33 -12.93
C ALA A 12 -11.44 -8.74 -14.27
N ILE A 13 -12.44 -8.41 -15.08
CA ILE A 13 -12.28 -7.43 -16.16
C ILE A 13 -12.55 -6.05 -15.55
N LEU A 14 -11.64 -5.10 -15.75
CA LEU A 14 -11.72 -3.79 -15.11
C LEU A 14 -12.72 -2.89 -15.83
N GLY A 15 -13.60 -2.24 -15.07
CA GLY A 15 -14.46 -1.17 -15.54
C GLY A 15 -13.78 0.20 -15.52
N SER A 16 -14.43 1.18 -16.14
CA SER A 16 -14.07 2.60 -16.03
C SER A 16 -14.48 3.24 -14.69
N SER A 17 -15.08 2.44 -13.80
CA SER A 17 -15.39 2.76 -12.41
C SER A 17 -14.76 1.72 -11.47
N ASN A 18 -14.84 1.96 -10.16
CA ASN A 18 -14.33 1.09 -9.10
C ASN A 18 -14.76 -0.37 -9.29
N THR A 19 -13.82 -1.22 -9.70
CA THR A 19 -14.01 -2.66 -9.83
C THR A 19 -13.47 -3.34 -8.57
N LEU A 20 -14.35 -3.97 -7.80
CA LEU A 20 -13.96 -4.72 -6.60
C LEU A 20 -13.26 -6.02 -7.02
N ILE A 21 -12.03 -6.22 -6.55
CA ILE A 21 -11.24 -7.43 -6.82
C ILE A 21 -11.36 -8.42 -5.68
N TYR A 22 -11.30 -7.93 -4.44
CA TYR A 22 -11.31 -8.76 -3.26
C TYR A 22 -11.85 -7.99 -2.06
N THR A 23 -12.56 -8.69 -1.18
CA THR A 23 -12.89 -8.24 0.18
C THR A 23 -12.40 -9.30 1.14
N CYS A 24 -11.61 -8.91 2.15
CA CYS A 24 -11.16 -9.82 3.18
C CYS A 24 -12.39 -10.35 3.96
N PRO A 25 -12.67 -11.66 3.97
CA PRO A 25 -13.89 -12.19 4.53
C PRO A 25 -14.02 -11.96 6.03
N SER A 26 -15.24 -12.06 6.55
CA SER A 26 -15.52 -12.06 7.98
C SER A 26 -14.71 -13.11 8.72
N SER A 27 -14.20 -12.74 9.90
CA SER A 27 -13.43 -13.62 10.79
C SER A 27 -12.14 -14.18 10.19
N ARG A 28 -11.61 -13.49 9.16
CA ARG A 28 -10.35 -13.83 8.51
C ARG A 28 -9.40 -12.65 8.51
N THR A 29 -8.12 -12.99 8.42
CA THR A 29 -7.08 -12.08 7.94
C THR A 29 -6.54 -12.64 6.63
N ALA A 30 -5.98 -11.78 5.80
CA ALA A 30 -5.42 -12.18 4.52
C ALA A 30 -4.10 -11.46 4.26
N ILE A 31 -3.25 -12.07 3.44
CA ILE A 31 -2.05 -11.44 2.90
C ILE A 31 -2.16 -11.48 1.39
N LEU A 32 -2.32 -10.32 0.75
CA LEU A 32 -2.22 -10.21 -0.71
C LEU A 32 -0.75 -10.31 -1.10
N ARG A 33 -0.46 -11.19 -2.06
CA ARG A 33 0.91 -11.59 -2.43
C ARG A 33 1.26 -11.22 -3.85
N ASP A 34 0.40 -11.54 -4.80
CA ASP A 34 0.67 -11.33 -6.22
C ASP A 34 -0.53 -10.68 -6.89
N LEU A 35 -0.28 -9.75 -7.79
CA LEU A 35 -1.31 -9.13 -8.62
C LEU A 35 -0.74 -8.88 -10.01
N ALA A 36 -1.48 -9.27 -11.04
CA ALA A 36 -1.13 -9.01 -12.43
C ALA A 36 -2.25 -8.26 -13.14
N VAL A 37 -1.89 -7.27 -13.96
CA VAL A 37 -2.81 -6.51 -14.82
C VAL A 37 -2.36 -6.68 -16.26
N CYS A 38 -3.25 -7.19 -17.11
CA CYS A 38 -2.99 -7.41 -18.53
C CYS A 38 -3.77 -6.40 -19.36
N ASN A 39 -3.10 -5.80 -20.35
CA ASN A 39 -3.75 -4.98 -21.36
C ASN A 39 -4.18 -5.83 -22.55
N ASN A 40 -5.49 -6.03 -22.68
CA ASN A 40 -6.07 -6.82 -23.76
C ASN A 40 -6.38 -5.97 -25.00
N ASP A 41 -6.19 -4.65 -24.93
CA ASP A 41 -6.45 -3.75 -26.04
C ASP A 41 -5.29 -3.72 -27.05
N SER A 42 -5.57 -3.19 -28.25
CA SER A 42 -4.56 -2.88 -29.25
C SER A 42 -3.85 -1.53 -28.99
N GLY A 43 -4.37 -0.68 -28.11
CA GLY A 43 -3.75 0.58 -27.68
C GLY A 43 -3.13 0.51 -26.29
N ALA A 44 -2.31 1.51 -25.97
CA ALA A 44 -1.88 1.75 -24.59
C ALA A 44 -3.08 2.20 -23.73
N ARG A 45 -3.08 1.80 -22.47
CA ARG A 45 -4.16 2.09 -21.51
C ARG A 45 -3.58 2.55 -20.19
N THR A 46 -4.43 3.09 -19.33
CA THR A 46 -4.06 3.44 -17.96
C THR A 46 -4.97 2.79 -16.94
N TYR A 47 -4.44 2.49 -15.75
CA TYR A 47 -5.22 1.97 -14.64
C TYR A 47 -4.73 2.49 -13.29
N SER A 48 -5.57 2.30 -12.28
CA SER A 48 -5.26 2.55 -10.89
C SER A 48 -5.61 1.33 -10.03
N LEU A 49 -4.83 1.10 -8.97
CA LEU A 49 -5.07 0.07 -7.94
C LEU A 49 -5.22 0.76 -6.59
N HIS A 50 -6.18 0.30 -5.79
CA HIS A 50 -6.47 0.85 -4.48
C HIS A 50 -6.60 -0.23 -3.41
N PHE A 51 -6.01 0.02 -2.24
CA PHE A 51 -6.14 -0.82 -1.04
C PHE A 51 -6.94 -0.08 0.03
N VAL A 52 -8.22 -0.40 0.15
CA VAL A 52 -9.22 0.36 0.91
C VAL A 52 -9.48 -0.32 2.25
N LYS A 53 -9.44 0.43 3.36
CA LYS A 53 -9.78 -0.14 4.69
C LYS A 53 -11.27 -0.43 4.80
N THR A 54 -11.65 -1.32 5.70
CA THR A 54 -13.05 -1.48 6.11
C THR A 54 -13.67 -0.12 6.49
N GLY A 55 -14.81 0.21 5.88
CA GLY A 55 -15.53 1.46 6.12
C GLY A 55 -15.09 2.67 5.28
N GLU A 56 -13.98 2.57 4.56
CA GLU A 56 -13.52 3.64 3.65
C GLU A 56 -14.07 3.49 2.22
N SER A 57 -13.92 4.55 1.42
CA SER A 57 -14.21 4.57 -0.01
C SER A 57 -12.92 4.74 -0.83
N VAL A 58 -12.95 4.34 -2.10
CA VAL A 58 -11.82 4.57 -3.02
C VAL A 58 -11.51 6.06 -3.10
N ALA A 59 -10.26 6.43 -2.85
CA ALA A 59 -9.77 7.79 -2.81
C ALA A 59 -8.26 7.82 -3.11
N ASP A 60 -7.72 9.02 -3.33
CA ASP A 60 -6.28 9.18 -3.58
C ASP A 60 -5.41 8.71 -2.42
N ALA A 61 -5.91 8.82 -1.19
CA ALA A 61 -5.22 8.34 -0.01
C ALA A 61 -4.96 6.83 -0.04
N ASN A 62 -5.81 6.06 -0.73
CA ASN A 62 -5.70 4.61 -0.80
C ASN A 62 -5.27 4.08 -2.17
N ALA A 63 -4.88 4.95 -3.10
CA ALA A 63 -4.25 4.56 -4.35
C ALA A 63 -2.82 4.05 -4.08
N VAL A 64 -2.49 2.86 -4.56
CA VAL A 64 -1.12 2.30 -4.52
C VAL A 64 -0.44 2.32 -5.89
N VAL A 65 -1.25 2.34 -6.93
CA VAL A 65 -0.86 2.61 -8.31
C VAL A 65 -1.89 3.59 -8.84
N LYS A 66 -1.47 4.74 -9.35
CA LYS A 66 -2.37 5.75 -9.90
C LYS A 66 -1.99 6.09 -11.34
N THR A 67 -2.95 6.00 -12.25
CA THR A 67 -2.79 6.35 -13.68
C THR A 67 -1.58 5.69 -14.34
N ARG A 68 -1.32 4.42 -14.01
CA ARG A 68 -0.20 3.66 -14.57
C ARG A 68 -0.48 3.35 -16.03
N SER A 69 0.37 3.86 -16.92
CA SER A 69 0.37 3.48 -18.32
C SER A 69 0.86 2.04 -18.49
N ILE A 70 0.12 1.26 -19.26
CA ILE A 70 0.46 -0.08 -19.70
C ILE A 70 0.35 -0.14 -21.23
N ALA A 71 1.44 -0.53 -21.88
CA ALA A 71 1.47 -0.61 -23.33
C ALA A 71 0.51 -1.70 -23.85
N SER A 72 0.19 -1.62 -25.13
CA SER A 72 -0.64 -2.61 -25.83
C SER A 72 -0.08 -4.02 -25.63
N LYS A 73 -0.95 -4.97 -25.27
CA LYS A 73 -0.60 -6.40 -25.06
C LYS A 73 0.46 -6.67 -23.99
N VAL A 74 0.73 -5.72 -23.09
CA VAL A 74 1.68 -5.90 -21.98
C VAL A 74 0.97 -6.35 -20.71
N THR A 75 1.72 -7.03 -19.84
CA THR A 75 1.30 -7.37 -18.48
C THR A 75 2.21 -6.68 -17.46
N ASP A 76 1.63 -5.92 -16.55
CA ASP A 76 2.29 -5.46 -15.33
C ASP A 76 2.07 -6.51 -14.23
N ALA A 77 3.11 -6.82 -13.45
CA ALA A 77 3.03 -7.75 -12.34
C ALA A 77 3.63 -7.16 -11.07
N TYR A 78 2.92 -7.34 -9.96
CA TYR A 78 3.25 -6.82 -8.64
C TYR A 78 3.34 -7.94 -7.63
N ARG A 79 4.29 -7.79 -6.69
CA ARG A 79 4.45 -8.67 -5.55
C ARG A 79 4.36 -7.92 -4.25
N PHE A 80 3.27 -8.12 -3.53
CA PHE A 80 2.97 -7.49 -2.26
C PHE A 80 3.27 -8.43 -1.10
N ASN A 81 3.40 -7.84 0.08
CA ASN A 81 3.15 -8.53 1.34
C ASN A 81 2.09 -7.76 2.14
N LEU A 82 0.97 -7.45 1.48
CA LEU A 82 -0.06 -6.58 2.03
C LEU A 82 -0.92 -7.37 3.03
N PRO A 83 -0.86 -7.04 4.31
CA PRO A 83 -1.79 -7.55 5.28
C PRO A 83 -3.16 -6.90 5.12
N MET A 84 -4.20 -7.71 5.28
CA MET A 84 -5.59 -7.30 5.20
C MET A 84 -6.36 -7.91 6.37
N VAL A 85 -7.17 -7.10 7.02
CA VAL A 85 -8.10 -7.55 8.07
C VAL A 85 -9.52 -7.61 7.53
N THR A 86 -10.41 -8.26 8.28
CA THR A 86 -11.83 -8.41 7.92
C THR A 86 -12.43 -7.11 7.38
N GLY A 87 -12.95 -7.18 6.16
CA GLY A 87 -13.63 -6.10 5.45
C GLY A 87 -12.73 -5.20 4.58
N ASP A 88 -11.40 -5.32 4.68
CA ASP A 88 -10.48 -4.58 3.80
C ASP A 88 -10.68 -5.02 2.34
N LYS A 89 -10.52 -4.08 1.41
CA LYS A 89 -10.85 -4.30 0.00
C LYS A 89 -9.70 -3.95 -0.93
N VAL A 90 -9.62 -4.67 -2.04
CA VAL A 90 -8.78 -4.31 -3.19
C VAL A 90 -9.69 -3.87 -4.33
N TYR A 91 -9.45 -2.68 -4.86
CA TYR A 91 -10.13 -2.15 -6.04
C TYR A 91 -9.14 -1.88 -7.17
N ALA A 92 -9.65 -1.91 -8.39
CA ALA A 92 -8.94 -1.44 -9.57
C ALA A 92 -9.89 -0.63 -10.48
N VAL A 93 -9.33 0.32 -11.22
CA VAL A 93 -10.06 1.19 -12.15
C VAL A 93 -9.25 1.28 -13.43
N ALA A 94 -9.86 1.05 -14.58
CA ALA A 94 -9.25 1.31 -15.88
C ALA A 94 -9.69 2.69 -16.41
N ASP A 95 -8.92 3.30 -17.30
CA ASP A 95 -9.36 4.47 -18.05
C ASP A 95 -10.56 4.16 -18.97
N VAL A 96 -10.56 2.97 -19.55
CA VAL A 96 -11.63 2.47 -20.40
C VAL A 96 -12.01 1.07 -19.93
N GLY A 97 -13.31 0.89 -19.69
CA GLY A 97 -13.84 -0.38 -19.23
C GLY A 97 -13.66 -1.51 -20.24
N ALA A 98 -13.61 -2.73 -19.74
CA ALA A 98 -13.54 -3.99 -20.49
C ALA A 98 -12.23 -4.28 -21.24
N LEU A 99 -11.23 -3.40 -21.15
CA LEU A 99 -9.98 -3.54 -21.91
C LEU A 99 -8.80 -4.08 -21.11
N LEU A 100 -8.88 -4.01 -19.77
CA LEU A 100 -7.87 -4.54 -18.87
C LEU A 100 -8.44 -5.69 -18.06
N SER A 101 -7.63 -6.72 -17.82
CA SER A 101 -7.98 -7.82 -16.91
C SER A 101 -6.98 -7.90 -15.77
N LEU A 102 -7.45 -8.25 -14.57
CA LEU A 102 -6.64 -8.34 -13.38
C LEU A 102 -6.83 -9.70 -12.70
N GLN A 103 -5.74 -10.25 -12.18
CA GLN A 103 -5.77 -11.37 -11.24
C GLN A 103 -5.00 -11.01 -9.97
N ALA A 104 -5.54 -11.37 -8.80
CA ALA A 104 -4.89 -11.23 -7.50
C ALA A 104 -4.87 -12.58 -6.76
N SER A 105 -3.78 -12.85 -6.04
CA SER A 105 -3.63 -14.06 -5.21
C SER A 105 -2.89 -13.77 -3.92
N GLY A 106 -3.14 -14.61 -2.92
CA GLY A 106 -2.57 -14.46 -1.60
C GLY A 106 -2.91 -15.63 -0.68
N THR A 107 -2.77 -15.40 0.62
CA THR A 107 -3.09 -16.39 1.66
C THR A 107 -4.13 -15.82 2.60
N GLU A 108 -5.22 -16.56 2.82
CA GLU A 108 -6.17 -16.27 3.90
C GLU A 108 -5.85 -17.12 5.13
N TYR A 109 -6.02 -16.56 6.31
CA TYR A 109 -5.84 -17.25 7.58
C TYR A 109 -7.14 -17.26 8.35
N GLU A 110 -7.47 -18.42 8.93
CA GLU A 110 -8.57 -18.56 9.88
C GLU A 110 -8.12 -18.08 11.27
N GLY A 111 -8.82 -17.09 11.82
CA GLY A 111 -8.49 -16.45 13.10
C GLY A 111 -7.49 -15.28 12.99
N THR A 112 -7.33 -14.58 14.12
CA THR A 112 -6.35 -13.49 14.27
C THR A 112 -4.97 -14.08 14.53
N LEU A 113 -3.96 -13.66 13.76
CA LEU A 113 -2.56 -14.09 13.96
C LEU A 113 -2.01 -13.46 15.26
N ALA A 114 -2.09 -14.20 16.36
CA ALA A 114 -1.97 -13.64 17.70
C ALA A 114 -0.55 -13.42 18.28
N PRO A 115 0.56 -13.71 17.59
CA PRO A 115 1.81 -13.03 17.95
C PRO A 115 2.29 -12.08 16.84
N PHE A 116 1.59 -11.94 15.73
CA PHE A 116 2.03 -11.09 14.63
C PHE A 116 0.81 -10.63 13.85
N VAL A 117 0.26 -9.50 14.25
CA VAL A 117 -0.96 -8.92 13.67
C VAL A 117 -0.56 -8.16 12.43
N PRO A 118 -0.82 -8.69 11.22
CA PRO A 118 -0.41 -8.03 10.00
C PRO A 118 -1.21 -6.73 9.87
N THR A 119 -0.51 -5.61 9.70
CA THR A 119 -1.09 -4.26 9.89
C THR A 119 -0.67 -3.31 8.78
N ARG A 120 -1.63 -2.51 8.28
CA ARG A 120 -1.35 -1.34 7.45
C ARG A 120 -0.96 -0.17 8.37
N LEU A 121 0.34 -0.02 8.58
CA LEU A 121 0.93 0.95 9.49
C LEU A 121 0.66 2.39 9.04
N VAL A 122 0.82 2.68 7.75
CA VAL A 122 0.56 4.01 7.19
C VAL A 122 -0.33 3.90 5.96
N GLN A 123 -1.30 4.81 5.88
CA GLN A 123 -1.94 5.21 4.63
C GLN A 123 -2.23 6.70 4.72
N ALA A 124 -1.47 7.50 3.96
CA ALA A 124 -1.56 8.94 4.05
C ALA A 124 -1.12 9.61 2.73
N VAL A 125 -1.63 10.82 2.52
CA VAL A 125 -1.13 11.74 1.50
C VAL A 125 -0.17 12.71 2.19
N CYS A 126 1.02 12.90 1.62
CA CYS A 126 2.01 13.81 2.14
C CYS A 126 1.54 15.26 2.08
N THR A 127 1.97 16.05 3.06
CA THR A 127 1.80 17.51 3.05
C THR A 127 3.15 18.21 2.87
N GLY A 128 3.14 19.51 2.64
CA GLY A 128 4.35 20.36 2.59
C GLY A 128 5.02 20.58 3.96
N SER A 129 4.57 19.89 5.02
CA SER A 129 5.17 19.94 6.35
C SER A 129 5.31 18.53 6.93
N SER A 130 6.34 18.30 7.74
CA SER A 130 6.58 16.98 8.34
C SER A 130 5.48 16.65 9.34
N VAL A 131 4.73 15.57 9.08
CA VAL A 131 3.63 15.10 9.92
C VAL A 131 3.90 13.68 10.41
N THR A 132 3.55 13.38 11.66
CA THR A 132 3.49 12.00 12.16
C THR A 132 2.26 11.32 11.57
N VAL A 133 2.48 10.16 10.93
CA VAL A 133 1.41 9.37 10.32
C VAL A 133 1.24 8.00 10.95
N TYR A 134 2.18 7.61 11.81
CA TYR A 134 2.07 6.40 12.61
C TYR A 134 2.93 6.54 13.87
N THR A 135 2.45 5.97 14.96
CA THR A 135 3.16 5.83 16.24
C THR A 135 2.98 4.40 16.69
N VAL A 136 4.07 3.69 16.97
CA VAL A 136 4.00 2.31 17.46
C VAL A 136 3.25 2.30 18.80
N PRO A 137 2.17 1.52 18.95
CA PRO A 137 1.43 1.44 20.20
C PRO A 137 2.31 1.00 21.38
N ALA A 138 1.92 1.42 22.60
CA ALA A 138 2.57 0.96 23.82
C ALA A 138 2.52 -0.58 23.94
N SER A 139 3.56 -1.16 24.55
CA SER A 139 3.70 -2.62 24.73
C SER A 139 3.69 -3.43 23.42
N THR A 140 3.97 -2.79 22.28
CA THR A 140 4.11 -3.46 20.98
C THR A 140 5.43 -3.11 20.31
N ARG A 141 5.85 -3.94 19.37
CA ARG A 141 6.83 -3.61 18.32
C ARG A 141 6.15 -3.70 16.98
N ALA A 142 6.66 -2.94 16.01
CA ALA A 142 6.20 -3.02 14.63
C ALA A 142 7.36 -3.39 13.71
N ILE A 143 7.05 -4.05 12.59
CA ILE A 143 8.02 -4.29 11.51
C ILE A 143 7.42 -3.85 10.19
N ILE A 144 8.13 -2.98 9.50
CA ILE A 144 7.81 -2.58 8.14
C ILE A 144 8.34 -3.63 7.18
N LYS A 145 7.47 -4.10 6.29
CA LYS A 145 7.80 -5.13 5.28
C LYS A 145 7.68 -4.64 3.85
N ASP A 146 6.77 -3.72 3.60
CA ASP A 146 6.46 -3.27 2.25
C ASP A 146 6.11 -1.77 2.27
N LEU A 147 6.61 -1.04 1.28
CA LEU A 147 6.33 0.37 1.07
C LEU A 147 5.93 0.60 -0.38
N LEU A 148 4.80 1.28 -0.55
CA LEU A 148 4.32 1.77 -1.82
C LEU A 148 4.13 3.27 -1.76
N ILE A 149 4.82 3.96 -2.65
CA ILE A 149 4.83 5.41 -2.71
C ILE A 149 4.44 5.80 -4.13
N CYS A 150 3.41 6.62 -4.28
CA CYS A 150 2.85 6.97 -5.58
C CYS A 150 2.85 8.48 -5.76
N ASN A 151 3.37 8.94 -6.90
CA ASN A 151 3.19 10.32 -7.34
C ASN A 151 1.77 10.49 -7.90
N LEU A 152 1.06 11.48 -7.37
CA LEU A 152 -0.35 11.72 -7.68
C LEU A 152 -0.57 12.67 -8.86
N GLY A 153 0.49 13.21 -9.47
CA GLY A 153 0.39 14.21 -10.54
C GLY A 153 1.49 14.16 -11.60
N GLY A 154 1.44 15.15 -12.49
CA GLY A 154 2.32 15.28 -13.65
C GLY A 154 3.66 16.01 -13.41
N ALA A 155 3.95 16.42 -12.17
CA ALA A 155 5.22 17.02 -11.78
C ALA A 155 6.13 15.98 -11.10
N THR A 156 7.41 16.31 -10.87
CA THR A 156 8.36 15.46 -10.15
C THR A 156 8.62 16.03 -8.74
N PRO A 157 7.75 15.76 -7.75
CA PRO A 157 8.00 16.15 -6.36
C PRO A 157 9.12 15.30 -5.75
N THR A 158 9.63 15.76 -4.61
CA THR A 158 10.43 14.93 -3.71
C THR A 158 9.61 14.54 -2.48
N PHE A 159 9.96 13.40 -1.87
CA PHE A 159 9.41 13.00 -0.58
C PHE A 159 10.51 12.62 0.42
N THR A 160 10.19 12.74 1.70
CA THR A 160 11.04 12.37 2.82
C THR A 160 10.24 11.47 3.77
N ILE A 161 10.87 10.39 4.24
CA ILE A 161 10.34 9.53 5.29
C ILE A 161 11.35 9.49 6.42
N ASP A 162 10.89 9.79 7.63
CA ASP A 162 11.68 9.70 8.85
C ASP A 162 11.13 8.58 9.74
N LEU A 163 12.04 7.77 10.30
CA LEU A 163 11.79 6.87 11.41
C LEU A 163 12.38 7.53 12.65
N VAL A 164 11.52 8.09 13.51
CA VAL A 164 11.93 8.89 14.66
C VAL A 164 11.74 8.05 15.92
N PRO A 165 12.81 7.80 16.70
CA PRO A 165 12.70 7.09 17.97
C PRO A 165 11.72 7.77 18.94
N SER A 166 11.13 6.99 19.84
CA SER A 166 10.26 7.50 20.90
C SER A 166 10.90 8.66 21.67
N GLY A 167 10.16 9.77 21.83
CA GLY A 167 10.64 11.01 22.45
C GLY A 167 11.70 11.78 21.64
N GLY A 168 12.09 11.29 20.46
CA GLY A 168 13.06 11.92 19.57
C GLY A 168 12.47 13.05 18.71
N SER A 169 13.32 13.62 17.87
CA SER A 169 12.95 14.66 16.90
C SER A 169 13.55 14.34 15.53
N VAL A 170 12.94 14.89 14.48
CA VAL A 170 13.44 14.75 13.10
C VAL A 170 14.85 15.34 13.02
N SER A 171 15.80 14.56 12.52
CA SER A 171 17.19 14.96 12.33
C SER A 171 17.76 14.31 11.06
N SER A 172 19.05 14.46 10.79
CA SER A 172 19.72 13.71 9.72
C SER A 172 19.80 12.21 10.00
N THR A 173 19.78 11.78 11.27
CA THR A 173 19.90 10.37 11.67
C THR A 173 18.58 9.61 11.62
N THR A 174 17.44 10.31 11.60
CA THR A 174 16.11 9.70 11.48
C THR A 174 15.70 9.44 10.03
N LYS A 175 16.47 9.95 9.07
CA LYS A 175 16.12 9.90 7.65
C LYS A 175 16.18 8.47 7.13
N TRP A 176 15.06 7.98 6.65
CA TRP A 176 15.01 6.73 5.90
C TRP A 176 15.02 6.98 4.39
N TYR A 177 14.25 7.99 3.95
CA TYR A 177 14.35 8.60 2.63
C TYR A 177 14.51 10.10 2.81
N ASN A 178 15.47 10.71 2.12
CA ASN A 178 15.75 12.14 2.23
C ASN A 178 15.59 12.81 0.86
N ALA A 179 14.53 13.62 0.70
CA ALA A 179 14.24 14.37 -0.52
C ALA A 179 14.36 13.53 -1.81
N TYR A 180 13.84 12.29 -1.77
CA TYR A 180 13.89 11.37 -2.90
C TYR A 180 12.94 11.86 -4.00
N ALA A 181 13.48 12.09 -5.21
CA ALA A 181 12.68 12.53 -6.36
C ALA A 181 11.84 11.38 -6.92
N LEU A 182 10.54 11.61 -7.08
CA LEU A 182 9.62 10.65 -7.67
C LEU A 182 9.06 11.22 -8.97
N THR A 183 9.53 10.71 -10.10
CA THR A 183 9.16 11.20 -11.44
C THR A 183 7.64 11.25 -11.63
N ALA A 184 7.18 12.20 -12.44
CA ALA A 184 5.77 12.35 -12.84
C ALA A 184 5.09 11.00 -13.15
N ASN A 185 3.92 10.77 -12.55
CA ASN A 185 3.10 9.56 -12.71
C ASN A 185 3.81 8.22 -12.41
N GLN A 186 4.93 8.24 -11.68
CA GLN A 186 5.62 7.03 -11.26
C GLN A 186 5.22 6.60 -9.84
N HIS A 187 5.55 5.36 -9.52
CA HIS A 187 5.49 4.83 -8.17
C HIS A 187 6.83 4.17 -7.82
N LEU A 188 7.09 4.09 -6.52
CA LEU A 188 8.20 3.37 -5.95
C LEU A 188 7.64 2.26 -5.06
N HIS A 189 8.08 1.03 -5.32
CA HIS A 189 7.72 -0.16 -4.55
C HIS A 189 8.98 -0.79 -3.97
N LEU A 190 9.02 -0.93 -2.64
CA LEU A 190 10.18 -1.45 -1.92
C LEU A 190 9.75 -2.46 -0.86
N ARG A 191 10.47 -3.58 -0.82
CA ARG A 191 10.37 -4.56 0.26
C ARG A 191 11.55 -4.41 1.19
N VAL A 192 11.27 -4.26 2.48
CA VAL A 192 12.26 -3.98 3.51
C VAL A 192 12.01 -4.83 4.75
N SER A 193 12.86 -4.70 5.76
CA SER A 193 12.62 -5.23 7.10
C SER A 193 13.20 -4.25 8.09
N ALA A 194 12.40 -3.26 8.47
CA ALA A 194 12.75 -2.26 9.48
C ALA A 194 11.89 -2.49 10.72
N VAL A 195 12.52 -2.69 11.87
CA VAL A 195 11.83 -2.86 13.16
C VAL A 195 11.73 -1.51 13.85
N LEU A 196 10.57 -1.25 14.45
CA LEU A 196 10.27 -0.07 15.24
C LEU A 196 9.89 -0.50 16.66
N GLU A 197 10.41 0.22 17.65
CA GLU A 197 10.13 0.01 19.07
C GLU A 197 8.90 0.82 19.52
N ALA A 198 8.37 0.49 20.70
CA ALA A 198 7.21 1.16 21.27
C ALA A 198 7.42 2.69 21.35
N GLY A 199 6.46 3.46 20.81
CA GLY A 199 6.52 4.91 20.76
C GLY A 199 7.34 5.51 19.62
N ASP A 200 8.05 4.71 18.82
CA ASP A 200 8.68 5.18 17.59
C ASP A 200 7.62 5.70 16.62
N THR A 201 7.98 6.71 15.84
CA THR A 201 7.06 7.35 14.90
C THR A 201 7.57 7.30 13.46
N ILE A 202 6.63 7.13 12.53
CA ILE A 202 6.88 7.34 11.11
C ILE A 202 6.37 8.73 10.76
N ARG A 203 7.24 9.56 10.17
CA ARG A 203 6.87 10.89 9.69
C ARG A 203 7.11 11.01 8.19
N ILE A 204 6.23 11.73 7.52
CA ILE A 204 6.28 11.93 6.07
C ILE A 204 6.21 13.42 5.72
N LEU A 205 6.85 13.77 4.61
CA LEU A 205 6.88 15.11 4.03
C LEU A 205 7.00 14.97 2.51
N ALA A 206 6.37 15.88 1.76
CA ALA A 206 6.66 16.07 0.33
C ALA A 206 7.02 17.52 0.03
N SER A 207 7.78 17.75 -1.04
CA SER A 207 8.10 19.10 -1.52
C SER A 207 6.86 19.87 -1.99
N THR A 208 5.81 19.14 -2.36
CA THR A 208 4.55 19.69 -2.86
C THR A 208 3.41 19.01 -2.12
N THR A 209 2.57 19.81 -1.46
CA THR A 209 1.38 19.32 -0.74
C THR A 209 0.49 18.49 -1.66
N SER A 210 0.03 17.35 -1.17
CA SER A 210 -0.89 16.45 -1.89
C SER A 210 -0.35 15.85 -3.19
N ALA A 211 0.96 15.88 -3.42
CA ALA A 211 1.56 15.33 -4.63
C ALA A 211 2.01 13.86 -4.48
N VAL A 212 2.11 13.33 -3.26
CA VAL A 212 2.61 11.97 -3.00
C VAL A 212 1.71 11.24 -2.02
N ALA A 213 1.28 10.03 -2.35
CA ALA A 213 0.63 9.10 -1.43
C ALA A 213 1.63 8.03 -0.96
N ILE A 214 1.57 7.70 0.33
CA ILE A 214 2.43 6.69 0.97
C ILE A 214 1.56 5.64 1.66
N ASN A 215 1.82 4.38 1.34
CA ASN A 215 1.26 3.21 1.99
C ASN A 215 2.40 2.37 2.55
N ILE A 216 2.38 2.10 3.86
CA ILE A 216 3.38 1.28 4.55
C ILE A 216 2.68 0.12 5.23
N HIS A 217 3.18 -1.07 4.97
CA HIS A 217 2.62 -2.33 5.40
C HIS A 217 3.62 -3.13 6.19
N GLY A 218 3.11 -3.86 7.18
CA GLY A 218 3.93 -4.54 8.15
C GLY A 218 3.13 -5.43 9.06
N ALA A 219 3.60 -5.54 10.29
CA ALA A 219 2.84 -6.13 11.37
C ALA A 219 3.26 -5.55 12.70
N GLU A 220 2.38 -5.72 13.68
CA GLU A 220 2.61 -5.41 15.08
C GLU A 220 2.61 -6.70 15.89
N TRP A 221 3.41 -6.73 16.95
CA TRP A 221 3.37 -7.80 17.94
C TRP A 221 3.56 -7.28 19.35
N ALA A 222 2.89 -7.93 20.31
CA ALA A 222 3.07 -7.63 21.71
C ALA A 222 4.48 -8.02 22.18
N VAL A 223 5.07 -7.18 23.01
CA VAL A 223 6.31 -7.48 23.72
C VAL A 223 5.93 -7.79 25.17
N ALA A 224 6.36 -8.94 25.67
CA ALA A 224 6.17 -9.36 27.06
C ALA A 224 7.08 -8.56 28.01
#